data_AF-A0A7R9IFQ6-F1
#
_entry.id   AF-A0A7R9IFQ6-F1
#
_cell.length_a   1.000
_cell.length_b   1.000
_cell.length_c   1.000
_cell.angle_alpha   90.00
_cell.angle_beta   90.00
_cell.angle_gamma   90.00
#
_symmetry.space_group_name_H-M   'P 1'
#
loop_
_entity.id
_entity.type
_entity.pdbx_description
1 polymer ?
#
loop_
_entity_poly.entity_id
_entity_poly.type
_entity_poly.pdbx_seq_one_letter_code
_entity_poly.pdbx_strand_id
1 'polypeptide(L)'
;MDPYDRKRFIERGSHKGKGIAVFTSGGDSQGMNAAVRAVVRMAIYLGCKIFFIKEGYQGMVDGGDNIVEANWASVSSIIHKGGTVIGSARCMDFKERAGRLKAAKNLIGRGITNLVVIGGDGSLTGANLFRQEWKSLLEELVNTSEITPEQSQKYNHLHIAGLVGSIDNDFCGTDMTIGTDSALHRIIEAIDAIVSTAYSHQRTFIMEVMGRHCGYLALVAALTSEADYVFIPEWPPELDWRNKMCKKLLQARLNSVISLFTNMVWNERSAGQRLNIIIVSEGAIDRDGHPITAEMVRQVVVENLKQDTRITVLGHVQRGGSPSAFDRVLGCRMGAEAVMALMEATPDTEACVVSLDGNQAVRLPLVECVQRTNAVTKAMADRKWELAVQLRGKSFQRNLDTYKMLTRLKPPKSSFDASGRGVEGYTLGVMHVGAPACGMNAAVRSFVRNCIYRGDTVYGIHDGVEGLIAGNVQNMNWSDVTGWVGQGGAMLGTKRTLPGQRINQVAARLKEFKIQALLIIGGFEVCTDKILIFNVFEK
;
A
#
# COMPACT_ATOMS: atom_id res chain seq x y z
N MET A 1 -26.91 20.60 16.28
CA MET A 1 -27.33 19.49 15.39
C MET A 1 -26.18 18.51 15.36
N ASP A 2 -26.45 17.26 15.72
CA ASP A 2 -25.45 16.19 15.70
C ASP A 2 -24.93 15.99 14.25
N PRO A 3 -23.63 16.13 13.97
CA PRO A 3 -23.08 15.90 12.63
C PRO A 3 -23.25 14.45 12.14
N TYR A 4 -23.67 13.53 13.01
CA TYR A 4 -23.98 12.14 12.67
C TYR A 4 -25.45 11.88 12.29
N ASP A 5 -26.34 12.88 12.42
CA ASP A 5 -27.79 12.74 12.13
C ASP A 5 -28.19 13.19 10.70
N ARG A 6 -27.30 12.98 9.71
CA ARG A 6 -27.73 12.90 8.32
C ARG A 6 -28.08 11.45 8.04
N LYS A 7 -29.38 11.10 8.14
CA LYS A 7 -29.91 9.89 7.53
C LYS A 7 -29.50 9.87 6.04
N ARG A 8 -28.40 9.20 5.71
CA ARG A 8 -27.91 8.90 4.34
C ARG A 8 -28.81 7.84 3.69
N PHE A 9 -30.13 8.00 3.76
CA PHE A 9 -31.02 7.19 2.96
C PHE A 9 -31.02 7.79 1.56
N ILE A 10 -30.31 7.11 0.66
CA ILE A 10 -30.20 7.52 -0.74
C ILE A 10 -31.47 7.02 -1.43
N GLU A 11 -32.35 7.96 -1.78
CA GLU A 11 -33.62 7.65 -2.43
C GLU A 11 -33.37 7.09 -3.84
N ARG A 12 -33.94 5.92 -4.11
CA ARG A 12 -33.81 5.26 -5.40
C ARG A 12 -34.46 6.12 -6.48
N GLY A 13 -33.74 6.37 -7.57
CA GLY A 13 -34.27 7.14 -8.70
C GLY A 13 -34.28 8.66 -8.52
N SER A 14 -33.65 9.21 -7.48
CA SER A 14 -33.63 10.66 -7.18
C SER A 14 -32.99 11.53 -8.28
N HIS A 15 -32.22 10.94 -9.21
CA HIS A 15 -31.48 11.64 -10.25
C HIS A 15 -31.83 11.14 -11.67
N LYS A 16 -33.12 10.85 -11.88
CA LYS A 16 -33.64 10.33 -13.14
C LYS A 16 -33.22 11.18 -14.34
N GLY A 17 -32.60 10.55 -15.33
CA GLY A 17 -32.27 11.18 -16.62
C GLY A 17 -30.97 11.98 -16.67
N LYS A 18 -30.21 12.10 -15.56
CA LYS A 18 -28.84 12.65 -15.61
C LYS A 18 -27.90 11.68 -16.35
N GLY A 19 -27.09 12.19 -17.25
CA GLY A 19 -26.08 11.43 -17.99
C GLY A 19 -24.74 11.40 -17.28
N ILE A 20 -24.25 10.19 -16.97
CA ILE A 20 -22.94 9.93 -16.36
C ILE A 20 -22.13 9.08 -17.33
N ALA A 21 -20.82 9.28 -17.41
CA ALA A 21 -19.93 8.33 -18.06
C ALA A 21 -18.75 7.94 -17.16
N VAL A 22 -18.29 6.71 -17.30
CA VAL A 22 -17.13 6.18 -16.61
C VAL A 22 -16.11 5.66 -17.62
N PHE A 23 -14.84 5.97 -17.37
CA PHE A 23 -13.75 5.49 -18.21
C PHE A 23 -12.48 5.24 -17.41
N THR A 24 -11.67 4.33 -17.91
CA THR A 24 -10.34 4.02 -17.36
C THR A 24 -9.27 4.59 -18.27
N SER A 25 -8.27 5.26 -17.71
CA SER A 25 -7.17 5.86 -18.46
C SER A 25 -5.84 5.70 -17.74
N GLY A 26 -4.75 5.64 -18.52
CA GLY A 26 -3.40 5.43 -18.00
C GLY A 26 -3.03 3.96 -17.89
N GLY A 27 -2.03 3.66 -17.08
CA GLY A 27 -1.65 2.27 -16.82
C GLY A 27 -2.74 1.58 -15.98
N ASP A 28 -3.14 0.38 -16.37
CA ASP A 28 -4.15 -0.38 -15.66
C ASP A 28 -3.69 -0.83 -14.27
N SER A 29 -4.65 -1.04 -13.38
CA SER A 29 -4.43 -1.56 -12.04
C SER A 29 -5.57 -2.49 -11.63
N GLN A 30 -5.25 -3.48 -10.81
CA GLN A 30 -6.23 -4.44 -10.34
C GLN A 30 -7.23 -3.73 -9.41
N GLY A 31 -8.52 -3.90 -9.67
CA GLY A 31 -9.59 -3.24 -8.91
C GLY A 31 -10.30 -2.13 -9.67
N MET A 32 -9.77 -1.67 -10.82
CA MET A 32 -10.47 -0.75 -11.73
C MET A 32 -11.85 -1.30 -12.12
N ASN A 33 -11.97 -2.60 -12.42
CA ASN A 33 -13.25 -3.24 -12.71
C ASN A 33 -14.25 -3.21 -11.53
N ALA A 34 -13.76 -3.27 -10.28
CA ALA A 34 -14.60 -3.15 -9.11
C ALA A 34 -15.16 -1.71 -8.98
N ALA A 35 -14.33 -0.72 -9.26
CA ALA A 35 -14.73 0.69 -9.31
C ALA A 35 -15.74 0.96 -10.44
N VAL A 36 -15.45 0.54 -11.68
CA VAL A 36 -16.39 0.64 -12.82
C VAL A 36 -17.73 0.00 -12.48
N ARG A 37 -17.72 -1.22 -11.91
CA ARG A 37 -18.93 -1.91 -11.49
C ARG A 37 -19.74 -1.09 -10.49
N ALA A 38 -19.09 -0.54 -9.46
CA ALA A 38 -19.77 0.23 -8.44
C ALA A 38 -20.36 1.53 -8.99
N VAL A 39 -19.64 2.24 -9.86
CA VAL A 39 -20.13 3.44 -10.54
C VAL A 39 -21.40 3.12 -11.34
N VAL A 40 -21.38 2.07 -12.16
CA VAL A 40 -22.55 1.67 -12.96
C VAL A 40 -23.74 1.28 -12.09
N ARG A 41 -23.51 0.42 -11.09
CA ARG A 41 -24.58 -0.06 -10.19
C ARG A 41 -25.21 1.09 -9.40
N MET A 42 -24.37 2.02 -8.91
CA MET A 42 -24.82 3.18 -8.14
C MET A 42 -25.56 4.19 -9.00
N ALA A 43 -25.06 4.48 -10.21
CA ALA A 43 -25.73 5.37 -11.15
C ALA A 43 -27.13 4.85 -11.54
N ILE A 44 -27.25 3.55 -11.85
CA ILE A 44 -28.53 2.92 -12.16
C ILE A 44 -29.48 2.96 -10.95
N TYR A 45 -28.96 2.72 -9.74
CA TYR A 45 -29.76 2.81 -8.50
C TYR A 45 -30.37 4.22 -8.32
N LEU A 46 -29.61 5.27 -8.66
CA LEU A 46 -30.07 6.67 -8.63
C LEU A 46 -30.95 7.08 -9.82
N GLY A 47 -31.16 6.20 -10.80
CA GLY A 47 -31.96 6.46 -12.00
C GLY A 47 -31.23 7.21 -13.12
N CYS A 48 -29.90 7.35 -13.01
CA CYS A 48 -29.07 8.00 -14.03
C CYS A 48 -28.92 7.10 -15.27
N LYS A 49 -28.68 7.73 -16.42
CA LYS A 49 -28.16 7.03 -17.61
C LYS A 49 -26.64 6.98 -17.52
N ILE A 50 -26.05 5.80 -17.56
CA ILE A 50 -24.61 5.59 -17.38
C ILE A 50 -24.00 5.02 -18.67
N PHE A 51 -22.88 5.57 -19.08
CA PHE A 51 -22.15 5.15 -20.28
C PHE A 51 -20.74 4.68 -19.93
N PHE A 52 -20.27 3.64 -20.60
CA PHE A 52 -18.85 3.35 -20.71
C PHE A 52 -18.24 4.22 -21.80
N ILE A 53 -17.02 4.70 -21.57
CA ILE A 53 -16.16 5.18 -22.64
C ILE A 53 -15.00 4.19 -22.74
N LYS A 54 -14.93 3.49 -23.87
CA LYS A 54 -13.88 2.49 -24.12
C LYS A 54 -12.54 3.16 -24.40
N GLU A 55 -11.44 2.47 -24.13
CA GLU A 55 -10.08 2.94 -24.43
C GLU A 55 -9.74 4.33 -23.85
N GLY A 56 -10.39 4.70 -22.74
CA GLY A 56 -10.15 5.94 -22.02
C GLY A 56 -10.43 7.21 -22.84
N TYR A 57 -9.47 8.14 -22.85
CA TYR A 57 -9.60 9.39 -23.61
C TYR A 57 -9.67 9.15 -25.11
N GLN A 58 -9.05 8.08 -25.64
CA GLN A 58 -9.08 7.81 -27.07
C GLN A 58 -10.51 7.54 -27.54
N GLY A 59 -11.23 6.64 -26.88
CA GLY A 59 -12.63 6.40 -27.23
C GLY A 59 -13.56 7.58 -26.93
N MET A 60 -13.17 8.49 -26.04
CA MET A 60 -13.89 9.75 -25.83
C MET A 60 -13.76 10.66 -27.06
N VAL A 61 -12.57 10.76 -27.64
CA VAL A 61 -12.28 11.53 -28.86
C VAL A 61 -12.92 10.88 -30.09
N ASP A 62 -12.80 9.56 -30.21
CA ASP A 62 -13.33 8.80 -31.35
C ASP A 62 -14.86 8.81 -31.37
N GLY A 63 -15.50 8.78 -30.20
CA GLY A 63 -16.96 8.78 -30.09
C GLY A 63 -17.61 7.49 -30.63
N GLY A 64 -18.83 7.61 -31.15
CA GLY A 64 -19.54 6.50 -31.79
C GLY A 64 -19.71 5.27 -30.87
N ASP A 65 -19.23 4.12 -31.34
CA ASP A 65 -19.34 2.82 -30.66
C ASP A 65 -18.41 2.66 -29.44
N ASN A 66 -17.53 3.64 -29.22
CA ASN A 66 -16.71 3.70 -28.01
C ASN A 66 -17.50 4.23 -26.80
N ILE A 67 -18.60 4.95 -27.02
CA ILE A 67 -19.49 5.43 -25.95
C ILE A 67 -20.74 4.55 -25.93
N VAL A 68 -20.82 3.64 -24.95
CA VAL A 68 -21.86 2.60 -24.90
C VAL A 68 -22.66 2.74 -23.62
N GLU A 69 -24.00 2.76 -23.71
CA GLU A 69 -24.86 2.77 -22.53
C GLU A 69 -24.69 1.46 -21.75
N ALA A 70 -24.38 1.57 -20.47
CA ALA A 70 -24.19 0.44 -19.57
C ALA A 70 -25.52 0.07 -18.91
N ASN A 71 -25.69 -1.22 -18.64
CA ASN A 71 -26.86 -1.74 -17.92
C ASN A 71 -26.40 -2.59 -16.73
N TRP A 72 -27.35 -3.10 -15.95
CA TRP A 72 -27.02 -3.87 -14.75
C TRP A 72 -26.20 -5.14 -15.05
N ALA A 73 -26.47 -5.78 -16.19
CA ALA A 73 -25.81 -7.00 -16.64
C ALA A 73 -24.40 -6.73 -17.18
N SER A 74 -24.15 -5.57 -17.80
CA SER A 74 -22.86 -5.24 -18.44
C SER A 74 -21.67 -5.18 -17.47
N VAL A 75 -21.93 -5.03 -16.16
CA VAL A 75 -20.92 -5.08 -15.10
C VAL A 75 -21.02 -6.32 -14.20
N SER A 76 -21.70 -7.37 -14.66
CA SER A 76 -21.74 -8.66 -13.98
C SER A 76 -20.44 -9.42 -14.25
N SER A 77 -19.97 -10.19 -13.26
CA SER A 77 -18.77 -11.03 -13.42
C SER A 77 -17.48 -10.30 -13.79
N ILE A 78 -17.35 -9.01 -13.47
CA ILE A 78 -16.11 -8.24 -13.70
C ILE A 78 -15.33 -7.93 -12.41
N ILE A 79 -15.95 -8.03 -11.23
CA ILE A 79 -15.33 -7.60 -9.95
C ILE A 79 -14.03 -8.33 -9.59
N HIS A 80 -13.87 -9.58 -10.06
CA HIS A 80 -12.70 -10.42 -9.80
C HIS A 80 -11.68 -10.38 -10.95
N LYS A 81 -11.93 -9.62 -12.02
CA LYS A 81 -11.03 -9.55 -13.18
C LYS A 81 -9.96 -8.47 -12.94
N GLY A 82 -8.71 -8.79 -13.28
CA GLY A 82 -7.62 -7.83 -13.38
C GLY A 82 -7.80 -6.84 -14.53
N GLY A 83 -6.94 -5.82 -14.57
CA GLY A 83 -6.98 -4.76 -15.58
C GLY A 83 -8.31 -4.02 -15.65
N THR A 84 -8.72 -3.64 -16.86
CA THR A 84 -9.99 -2.97 -17.14
C THR A 84 -10.74 -3.61 -18.31
N VAL A 85 -12.03 -3.91 -18.12
CA VAL A 85 -12.90 -4.48 -19.17
C VAL A 85 -13.35 -3.48 -20.22
N ILE A 86 -13.14 -2.18 -19.96
CA ILE A 86 -13.46 -1.10 -20.90
C ILE A 86 -12.20 -0.55 -21.59
N GLY A 87 -11.04 -1.16 -21.39
CA GLY A 87 -9.80 -0.75 -22.03
C GLY A 87 -9.21 0.54 -21.48
N SER A 88 -7.96 0.80 -21.84
CA SER A 88 -7.24 2.02 -21.46
C SER A 88 -6.19 2.31 -22.51
N ALA A 89 -6.30 3.44 -23.21
CA ALA A 89 -5.33 3.87 -24.19
C ALA A 89 -4.71 5.22 -23.81
N ARG A 90 -3.43 5.39 -24.16
CA ARG A 90 -2.81 6.71 -24.20
C ARG A 90 -3.39 7.45 -25.40
N CYS A 91 -3.84 8.68 -25.19
CA CYS A 91 -4.43 9.51 -26.24
C CYS A 91 -3.58 10.75 -26.44
N MET A 92 -2.91 10.85 -27.60
CA MET A 92 -2.16 12.06 -27.97
C MET A 92 -3.10 13.18 -28.42
N ASP A 93 -4.17 12.84 -29.13
CA ASP A 93 -5.16 13.81 -29.62
C ASP A 93 -5.78 14.63 -28.49
N PHE A 94 -6.02 14.02 -27.32
CA PHE A 94 -6.60 14.71 -26.17
C PHE A 94 -5.65 15.75 -25.54
N LYS A 95 -4.34 15.69 -25.83
CA LYS A 95 -3.39 16.75 -25.45
C LYS A 95 -3.59 18.01 -26.28
N GLU A 96 -4.13 17.88 -27.49
CA GLU A 96 -4.46 18.99 -28.37
C GLU A 96 -5.90 19.47 -28.12
N ARG A 97 -6.11 20.79 -28.25
CA ARG A 97 -7.45 21.39 -28.08
C ARG A 97 -8.47 20.80 -29.06
N ALA A 98 -8.05 20.50 -30.28
CA ALA A 98 -8.91 19.89 -31.31
C ALA A 98 -9.46 18.51 -30.89
N GLY A 99 -8.65 17.67 -30.22
CA GLY A 99 -9.12 16.40 -29.70
C GLY A 99 -10.11 16.59 -28.55
N ARG A 100 -9.84 17.54 -27.64
CA ARG A 100 -10.79 17.90 -26.56
C ARG A 100 -12.11 18.45 -27.10
N LEU A 101 -12.08 19.23 -28.18
CA LEU A 101 -13.28 19.73 -28.86
C LEU A 101 -14.15 18.58 -29.40
N LYS A 102 -13.54 17.60 -30.07
CA LYS A 102 -14.23 16.36 -30.52
C LYS A 102 -14.82 15.58 -29.35
N ALA A 103 -14.05 15.39 -28.27
CA ALA A 103 -14.51 14.72 -27.08
C ALA A 103 -15.73 15.42 -26.45
N ALA A 104 -15.70 16.75 -26.32
CA ALA A 104 -16.83 17.53 -25.82
C ALA A 104 -18.08 17.33 -26.68
N LYS A 105 -17.96 17.43 -28.01
CA LYS A 105 -19.05 17.16 -28.96
C LYS A 105 -19.69 15.77 -28.73
N ASN A 106 -18.86 14.74 -28.61
CA ASN A 106 -19.33 13.36 -28.43
C ASN A 106 -20.10 13.16 -27.11
N LEU A 107 -19.63 13.81 -26.02
CA LEU A 107 -20.31 13.76 -24.72
C LEU A 107 -21.65 14.49 -24.77
N ILE A 108 -21.71 15.69 -25.36
CA ILE A 108 -22.93 16.47 -25.51
C ILE A 108 -23.97 15.74 -26.37
N GLY A 109 -23.53 15.11 -27.47
CA GLY A 109 -24.41 14.32 -28.33
C GLY A 109 -25.13 13.17 -27.61
N ARG A 110 -24.59 12.69 -26.48
CA ARG A 110 -25.20 11.65 -25.62
C ARG A 110 -25.82 12.21 -24.33
N GLY A 111 -25.78 13.53 -24.13
CA GLY A 111 -26.27 14.20 -22.91
C GLY A 111 -25.46 13.89 -21.65
N ILE A 112 -24.15 13.68 -21.80
CA ILE A 112 -23.23 13.37 -20.70
C ILE A 112 -22.57 14.64 -20.19
N THR A 113 -22.76 14.96 -18.91
CA THR A 113 -22.12 16.09 -18.22
C THR A 113 -21.46 15.72 -16.89
N ASN A 114 -21.47 14.44 -16.55
CA ASN A 114 -20.89 13.92 -15.32
C ASN A 114 -19.89 12.84 -15.69
N LEU A 115 -18.62 13.02 -15.32
CA LEU A 115 -17.55 12.08 -15.65
C LEU A 115 -16.94 11.49 -14.38
N VAL A 116 -16.86 10.17 -14.35
CA VAL A 116 -16.01 9.43 -13.42
C VAL A 116 -14.75 8.99 -14.15
N VAL A 117 -13.60 9.51 -13.71
CA VAL A 117 -12.29 9.22 -14.30
C VAL A 117 -11.55 8.27 -13.38
N ILE A 118 -11.20 7.08 -13.87
CA ILE A 118 -10.43 6.09 -13.11
C ILE A 118 -9.04 5.99 -13.73
N GLY A 119 -8.02 6.45 -13.03
CA GLY A 119 -6.66 6.43 -13.57
C GLY A 119 -5.61 7.00 -12.64
N GLY A 120 -4.39 7.16 -13.15
CA GLY A 120 -3.29 7.77 -12.40
C GLY A 120 -3.27 9.30 -12.49
N ASP A 121 -2.21 9.89 -11.96
CA ASP A 121 -1.99 11.34 -11.88
C ASP A 121 -2.17 12.07 -13.23
N GLY A 122 -1.58 11.56 -14.30
CA GLY A 122 -1.69 12.16 -15.64
C GLY A 122 -3.12 12.18 -16.18
N SER A 123 -3.91 11.14 -15.91
CA SER A 123 -5.32 11.07 -16.35
C SER A 123 -6.18 12.07 -15.59
N LEU A 124 -5.95 12.23 -14.30
CA LEU A 124 -6.67 13.18 -13.44
C LEU A 124 -6.28 14.64 -13.77
N THR A 125 -5.02 14.88 -14.09
CA THR A 125 -4.54 16.19 -14.58
C THR A 125 -5.24 16.58 -15.90
N GLY A 126 -5.32 15.64 -16.86
CA GLY A 126 -6.04 15.86 -18.12
C GLY A 126 -7.54 16.14 -17.92
N ALA A 127 -8.17 15.47 -16.93
CA ALA A 127 -9.56 15.69 -16.59
C ALA A 127 -9.80 17.11 -16.04
N ASN A 128 -8.89 17.58 -15.18
CA ASN A 128 -8.96 18.93 -14.63
C ASN A 128 -8.85 20.00 -15.73
N LEU A 129 -7.89 19.85 -16.66
CA LEU A 129 -7.75 20.75 -17.80
C LEU A 129 -9.02 20.77 -18.66
N PHE A 130 -9.59 19.59 -18.94
CA PHE A 130 -10.81 19.48 -19.75
C PHE A 130 -12.01 20.19 -19.12
N ARG A 131 -12.17 20.10 -17.79
CA ARG A 131 -13.19 20.86 -17.07
C ARG A 131 -12.97 22.37 -17.15
N GLN A 132 -11.73 22.84 -17.00
CA GLN A 132 -11.41 24.27 -17.06
C GLN A 132 -11.71 24.85 -18.45
N GLU A 133 -11.40 24.11 -19.51
CA GLU A 133 -11.65 24.54 -20.89
C GLU A 133 -13.11 24.34 -21.34
N TRP A 134 -13.94 23.61 -20.59
CA TRP A 134 -15.27 23.16 -21.01
C TRP A 134 -16.15 24.25 -21.60
N LYS A 135 -16.29 25.40 -20.91
CA LYS A 135 -17.11 26.53 -21.40
C LYS A 135 -16.61 27.05 -22.74
N SER A 136 -15.29 27.24 -22.86
CA SER A 136 -14.68 27.74 -24.10
C SER A 136 -14.80 26.74 -25.27
N LEU A 137 -14.81 25.43 -24.98
CA LEU A 137 -15.03 24.40 -26.00
C LEU A 137 -16.47 24.41 -26.49
N LEU A 138 -17.45 24.62 -25.60
CA LEU A 138 -18.85 24.73 -25.99
C LEU A 138 -19.13 25.98 -26.84
N GLU A 139 -18.53 27.12 -26.50
CA GLU A 139 -18.63 28.34 -27.32
C GLU A 139 -18.10 28.11 -28.75
N GLU A 140 -16.95 27.43 -28.86
CA GLU A 140 -16.35 27.08 -30.15
C GLU A 140 -17.22 26.10 -30.96
N LEU A 141 -17.84 25.10 -30.30
CA LEU A 141 -18.77 24.17 -30.93
C LEU A 141 -20.07 24.83 -31.41
N VAL A 142 -20.57 25.85 -30.69
CA VAL A 142 -21.72 26.65 -31.14
C VAL A 142 -21.34 27.49 -32.37
N ASN A 143 -20.18 28.16 -32.34
CA ASN A 143 -19.69 28.99 -33.45
C ASN A 143 -19.48 28.17 -34.73
N THR A 144 -19.04 26.92 -34.59
CA THR A 144 -18.86 25.98 -35.70
C THR A 144 -20.14 25.24 -36.11
N SER A 145 -21.28 25.56 -35.49
CA SER A 145 -22.59 24.93 -35.74
C SER A 145 -22.62 23.40 -35.52
N GLU A 146 -21.72 22.88 -34.69
CA GLU A 146 -21.63 21.46 -34.35
C GLU A 146 -22.57 21.06 -33.21
N ILE A 147 -22.98 22.02 -32.37
CA ILE A 147 -24.01 21.88 -31.34
C ILE A 147 -24.95 23.09 -31.35
N THR A 148 -26.18 22.91 -30.86
CA THR A 148 -27.14 24.04 -30.77
C THR A 148 -26.89 24.91 -29.53
N PRO A 149 -27.26 26.20 -29.55
CA PRO A 149 -27.18 27.07 -28.38
C PRO A 149 -27.95 26.52 -27.16
N GLU A 150 -29.09 25.84 -27.37
CA GLU A 150 -29.88 25.23 -26.31
C GLU A 150 -29.15 24.04 -25.67
N GLN A 151 -28.44 23.23 -26.47
CA GLN A 151 -27.60 22.15 -25.96
C GLN A 151 -26.45 22.70 -25.12
N SER A 152 -25.78 23.76 -25.60
CA SER A 152 -24.71 24.43 -24.89
C SER A 152 -25.17 24.97 -23.53
N GLN A 153 -26.34 25.62 -23.47
CA GLN A 153 -26.91 26.11 -22.21
C GLN A 153 -27.29 24.97 -21.26
N LYS A 154 -27.91 23.89 -21.77
CA LYS A 154 -28.34 22.75 -20.95
C LYS A 154 -27.17 21.99 -20.33
N TYR A 155 -26.03 21.93 -21.02
CA TYR A 155 -24.87 21.13 -20.64
C TYR A 155 -23.63 21.98 -20.32
N ASN A 156 -23.86 23.22 -19.90
CA ASN A 156 -22.85 24.24 -19.64
C ASN A 156 -21.83 23.92 -18.53
N HIS A 157 -22.14 22.95 -17.66
CA HIS A 157 -21.28 22.53 -16.54
C HIS A 157 -20.86 21.07 -16.67
N LEU A 158 -19.55 20.82 -16.56
CA LEU A 158 -18.97 19.50 -16.49
C LEU A 158 -18.57 19.17 -15.04
N HIS A 159 -19.21 18.15 -14.47
CA HIS A 159 -18.85 17.62 -13.16
C HIS A 159 -17.88 16.45 -13.31
N ILE A 160 -16.81 16.45 -12.52
CA ILE A 160 -15.76 15.42 -12.56
C ILE A 160 -15.53 14.88 -11.16
N ALA A 161 -15.54 13.55 -11.05
CA ALA A 161 -15.06 12.81 -9.90
C ALA A 161 -13.92 11.88 -10.34
N GLY A 162 -12.75 12.06 -9.74
CA GLY A 162 -11.57 11.24 -9.98
C GLY A 162 -11.47 10.08 -8.99
N LEU A 163 -11.07 8.92 -9.49
CA LEU A 163 -10.63 7.76 -8.71
C LEU A 163 -9.19 7.43 -9.08
N VAL A 164 -8.34 7.24 -8.08
CA VAL A 164 -6.93 6.92 -8.34
C VAL A 164 -6.74 5.42 -8.54
N GLY A 165 -6.63 5.01 -9.80
CA GLY A 165 -6.25 3.66 -10.21
C GLY A 165 -4.77 3.62 -10.57
N SER A 166 -3.94 3.22 -9.62
CA SER A 166 -2.48 3.14 -9.75
C SER A 166 -1.96 2.04 -8.83
N ILE A 167 -0.94 1.32 -9.27
CA ILE A 167 -0.23 0.38 -8.39
C ILE A 167 0.82 1.10 -7.53
N ASP A 168 1.30 2.26 -7.99
CA ASP A 168 2.50 2.92 -7.48
C ASP A 168 2.28 3.65 -6.14
N ASN A 169 1.01 3.87 -5.75
CA ASN A 169 0.61 4.72 -4.62
C ASN A 169 1.28 6.11 -4.66
N ASP A 170 1.31 6.70 -5.86
CA ASP A 170 2.04 7.91 -6.20
C ASP A 170 1.22 9.19 -6.08
N PHE A 171 -0.09 9.09 -5.80
CA PHE A 171 -1.00 10.22 -5.70
C PHE A 171 -1.11 10.74 -4.27
N CYS A 172 -0.78 12.02 -4.07
CA CYS A 172 -0.82 12.63 -2.75
C CYS A 172 -2.26 12.95 -2.31
N GLY A 173 -2.56 12.71 -1.03
CA GLY A 173 -3.91 12.90 -0.47
C GLY A 173 -4.72 11.61 -0.36
N THR A 174 -4.15 10.44 -0.70
CA THR A 174 -4.77 9.16 -0.43
C THR A 174 -3.86 8.24 0.35
N ASP A 175 -4.42 7.49 1.30
CA ASP A 175 -3.66 6.49 2.05
C ASP A 175 -3.27 5.30 1.15
N MET A 176 -4.15 4.94 0.20
CA MET A 176 -4.00 3.81 -0.70
C MET A 176 -4.68 4.06 -2.04
N THR A 177 -3.97 3.82 -3.14
CA THR A 177 -4.54 3.80 -4.49
C THR A 177 -5.09 2.41 -4.87
N ILE A 178 -6.10 2.38 -5.75
CA ILE A 178 -6.69 1.13 -6.23
C ILE A 178 -5.66 0.36 -7.06
N GLY A 179 -5.25 -0.80 -6.55
CA GLY A 179 -4.33 -1.75 -7.19
C GLY A 179 -2.99 -1.92 -6.47
N THR A 180 -2.65 -1.04 -5.53
CA THR A 180 -1.38 -1.13 -4.80
C THR A 180 -1.29 -2.41 -3.96
N ASP A 181 -2.36 -2.77 -3.25
CA ASP A 181 -2.36 -4.00 -2.44
C ASP A 181 -2.26 -5.26 -3.31
N SER A 182 -2.96 -5.27 -4.45
CA SER A 182 -2.88 -6.36 -5.42
C SER A 182 -1.48 -6.49 -6.04
N ALA A 183 -0.84 -5.37 -6.39
CA ALA A 183 0.53 -5.38 -6.88
C ALA A 183 1.52 -5.88 -5.81
N LEU A 184 1.35 -5.46 -4.56
CA LEU A 184 2.13 -5.98 -3.43
C LEU A 184 1.96 -7.50 -3.29
N HIS A 185 0.74 -8.04 -3.42
CA HIS A 185 0.55 -9.50 -3.44
C HIS A 185 1.37 -10.18 -4.54
N ARG A 186 1.42 -9.62 -5.75
CA ARG A 186 2.24 -10.17 -6.85
C ARG A 186 3.73 -10.13 -6.52
N ILE A 187 4.21 -9.04 -5.92
CA ILE A 187 5.61 -8.89 -5.52
C ILE A 187 5.97 -9.93 -4.45
N ILE A 188 5.13 -10.07 -3.42
CA ILE A 188 5.39 -11.01 -2.32
C ILE A 188 5.31 -12.47 -2.78
N GLU A 189 4.32 -12.83 -3.61
CA GLU A 189 4.26 -14.18 -4.19
C GLU A 189 5.53 -14.52 -4.99
N ALA A 190 6.06 -13.57 -5.75
CA ALA A 190 7.30 -13.77 -6.49
C ALA A 190 8.52 -13.89 -5.56
N ILE A 191 8.60 -13.06 -4.52
CA ILE A 191 9.69 -13.14 -3.53
C ILE A 191 9.63 -14.47 -2.78
N ASP A 192 8.47 -14.89 -2.28
CA ASP A 192 8.30 -16.14 -1.54
C ASP A 192 8.64 -17.36 -2.41
N ALA A 193 8.26 -17.34 -3.69
CA ALA A 193 8.66 -18.37 -4.65
C ALA A 193 10.20 -18.43 -4.80
N ILE A 194 10.87 -17.28 -4.86
CA ILE A 194 12.33 -17.18 -5.01
C ILE A 194 13.07 -17.57 -3.73
N VAL A 195 12.53 -17.25 -2.55
CA VAL A 195 13.13 -17.57 -1.25
C VAL A 195 13.45 -19.06 -1.16
N SER A 196 12.54 -19.93 -1.62
CA SER A 196 12.73 -21.38 -1.59
C SER A 196 13.97 -21.86 -2.36
N THR A 197 14.24 -21.30 -3.55
CA THR A 197 15.42 -21.62 -4.37
C THR A 197 16.68 -20.89 -3.90
N ALA A 198 16.53 -19.69 -3.33
CA ALA A 198 17.62 -18.90 -2.78
C ALA A 198 18.28 -19.60 -1.57
N TYR A 199 17.47 -20.21 -0.71
CA TYR A 199 17.96 -20.99 0.43
C TYR A 199 18.85 -22.17 0.01
N SER A 200 18.50 -22.85 -1.09
CA SER A 200 19.22 -24.03 -1.57
C SER A 200 20.63 -23.73 -2.09
N HIS A 201 20.85 -22.54 -2.66
CA HIS A 201 22.11 -22.20 -3.34
C HIS A 201 22.89 -21.05 -2.70
N GLN A 202 22.45 -20.53 -1.56
CA GLN A 202 23.07 -19.39 -0.86
C GLN A 202 23.31 -18.16 -1.76
N ARG A 203 22.28 -17.81 -2.54
CA ARG A 203 22.34 -16.75 -3.55
C ARG A 203 21.88 -15.39 -3.01
N THR A 204 22.36 -14.35 -3.66
CA THR A 204 21.84 -13.00 -3.50
C THR A 204 20.88 -12.68 -4.64
N PHE A 205 19.65 -12.29 -4.30
CA PHE A 205 18.62 -11.93 -5.27
C PHE A 205 18.36 -10.43 -5.23
N ILE A 206 18.37 -9.83 -6.41
CA ILE A 206 18.01 -8.44 -6.64
C ILE A 206 16.66 -8.43 -7.34
N MET A 207 15.65 -7.89 -6.67
CA MET A 207 14.28 -7.81 -7.14
C MET A 207 14.00 -6.39 -7.63
N GLU A 208 13.81 -6.23 -8.93
CA GLU A 208 13.41 -4.94 -9.50
C GLU A 208 11.88 -4.84 -9.54
N VAL A 209 11.35 -3.81 -8.88
CA VAL A 209 9.91 -3.59 -8.67
C VAL A 209 9.45 -2.27 -9.29
N MET A 210 8.19 -2.25 -9.71
CA MET A 210 7.57 -1.06 -10.28
C MET A 210 7.43 0.06 -9.25
N GLY A 211 7.24 1.27 -9.76
CA GLY A 211 7.01 2.46 -8.93
C GLY A 211 7.24 3.77 -9.66
N ARG A 212 7.88 3.74 -10.85
CA ARG A 212 8.29 4.91 -11.65
C ARG A 212 9.09 5.94 -10.85
N HIS A 213 8.44 6.84 -10.12
CA HIS A 213 9.05 7.87 -9.27
C HIS A 213 8.60 7.78 -7.81
N CYS A 214 7.97 6.67 -7.43
CA CYS A 214 7.45 6.38 -6.10
C CYS A 214 8.07 5.10 -5.56
N GLY A 215 8.65 5.17 -4.36
CA GLY A 215 9.26 4.03 -3.68
C GLY A 215 8.29 3.18 -2.86
N TYR A 216 6.98 3.46 -2.86
CA TYR A 216 6.03 2.84 -1.92
C TYR A 216 6.01 1.31 -2.05
N LEU A 217 5.87 0.79 -3.28
CA LEU A 217 5.86 -0.66 -3.52
C LEU A 217 7.16 -1.32 -3.04
N ALA A 218 8.31 -0.75 -3.37
CA ALA A 218 9.61 -1.26 -2.94
C ALA A 218 9.78 -1.24 -1.42
N LEU A 219 9.37 -0.14 -0.78
CA LEU A 219 9.49 0.02 0.68
C LEU A 219 8.60 -0.97 1.43
N VAL A 220 7.33 -1.08 1.04
CA VAL A 220 6.40 -2.00 1.72
C VAL A 220 6.79 -3.45 1.43
N ALA A 221 7.16 -3.78 0.19
CA ALA A 221 7.66 -5.11 -0.13
C ALA A 221 8.90 -5.46 0.70
N ALA A 222 9.83 -4.52 0.87
CA ALA A 222 11.05 -4.72 1.66
C ALA A 222 10.73 -4.95 3.14
N LEU A 223 9.73 -4.24 3.68
CA LEU A 223 9.27 -4.40 5.05
C LEU A 223 8.62 -5.78 5.26
N THR A 224 7.78 -6.22 4.33
CA THR A 224 7.03 -7.48 4.43
C THR A 224 7.85 -8.72 4.06
N SER A 225 8.90 -8.58 3.26
CA SER A 225 9.78 -9.70 2.87
C SER A 225 11.07 -9.78 3.68
N GLU A 226 11.24 -8.93 4.69
CA GLU A 226 12.49 -8.77 5.44
C GLU A 226 13.73 -8.54 4.55
N ALA A 227 13.58 -7.72 3.50
CA ALA A 227 14.69 -7.44 2.60
C ALA A 227 15.89 -6.83 3.34
N ASP A 228 17.10 -7.23 2.95
CA ASP A 228 18.34 -6.76 3.57
C ASP A 228 18.64 -5.33 3.16
N TYR A 229 18.29 -4.93 1.94
CA TYR A 229 18.47 -3.58 1.45
C TYR A 229 17.37 -3.19 0.48
N VAL A 230 17.02 -1.89 0.46
CA VAL A 230 16.01 -1.34 -0.44
C VAL A 230 16.55 -0.04 -1.04
N PHE A 231 16.31 0.16 -2.33
CA PHE A 231 16.59 1.41 -3.03
C PHE A 231 15.28 2.06 -3.46
N ILE A 232 15.03 3.28 -2.95
CA ILE A 232 13.84 4.08 -3.26
C ILE A 232 14.24 5.54 -3.60
N PRO A 233 13.51 6.22 -4.50
CA PRO A 233 13.82 7.59 -4.87
C PRO A 233 13.67 8.61 -3.73
N GLU A 234 12.72 8.41 -2.81
CA GLU A 234 12.46 9.36 -1.73
C GLU A 234 13.51 9.32 -0.61
N TRP A 235 14.25 8.21 -0.51
CA TRP A 235 15.33 8.03 0.46
C TRP A 235 16.55 7.45 -0.27
N PRO A 236 17.24 8.28 -1.09
CA PRO A 236 18.41 7.83 -1.82
C PRO A 236 19.53 7.46 -0.85
N PRO A 237 20.33 6.44 -1.19
CA PRO A 237 21.33 5.92 -0.28
C PRO A 237 22.49 6.93 -0.14
N GLU A 238 23.28 6.80 0.93
CA GLU A 238 24.44 7.67 1.16
C GLU A 238 25.56 7.44 0.12
N LEU A 239 26.52 8.38 0.01
CA LEU A 239 27.63 8.27 -0.97
C LEU A 239 28.39 6.93 -0.86
N ASP A 240 28.63 6.45 0.37
CA ASP A 240 29.33 5.19 0.66
C ASP A 240 28.39 3.96 0.67
N TRP A 241 27.26 4.01 -0.03
CA TRP A 241 26.26 2.93 0.01
C TRP A 241 26.80 1.58 -0.43
N ARG A 242 27.75 1.55 -1.38
CA ARG A 242 28.36 0.30 -1.88
C ARG A 242 29.01 -0.49 -0.75
N ASN A 243 29.87 0.17 0.04
CA ASN A 243 30.54 -0.46 1.17
C ASN A 243 29.58 -0.75 2.32
N LYS A 244 28.64 0.16 2.61
CA LYS A 244 27.63 -0.05 3.67
C LYS A 244 26.72 -1.24 3.36
N MET A 245 26.27 -1.36 2.11
CA MET A 245 25.49 -2.50 1.63
C MET A 245 26.32 -3.78 1.73
N CYS A 246 27.54 -3.80 1.20
CA CYS A 246 28.41 -4.98 1.27
C CYS A 246 28.66 -5.45 2.71
N LYS A 247 28.94 -4.52 3.64
CA LYS A 247 29.07 -4.81 5.07
C LYS A 247 27.79 -5.41 5.65
N LYS A 248 26.63 -4.86 5.28
CA LYS A 248 25.32 -5.35 5.74
C LYS A 248 25.07 -6.78 5.23
N LEU A 249 25.24 -7.03 3.93
CA LEU A 249 25.03 -8.36 3.33
C LEU A 249 25.97 -9.42 3.92
N LEU A 250 27.25 -9.08 4.11
CA LEU A 250 28.21 -9.98 4.76
C LEU A 250 27.83 -10.29 6.20
N GLN A 251 27.45 -9.28 6.99
CA GLN A 251 27.06 -9.46 8.38
C GLN A 251 25.76 -10.28 8.52
N ALA A 252 24.80 -10.08 7.61
CA ALA A 252 23.60 -10.90 7.52
C ALA A 252 23.94 -12.40 7.36
N ARG A 253 24.91 -12.72 6.49
CA ARG A 253 25.41 -14.09 6.32
C ARG A 253 26.27 -14.60 7.48
N LEU A 254 27.11 -13.77 8.08
CA LEU A 254 28.05 -14.20 9.13
C LEU A 254 27.33 -14.58 10.44
N ASN A 255 26.26 -13.87 10.78
CA ASN A 255 25.40 -14.21 11.91
C ASN A 255 24.86 -15.66 11.79
N SER A 256 24.74 -16.18 10.57
CA SER A 256 24.34 -17.57 10.27
C SER A 256 25.40 -18.60 10.61
N VAL A 257 26.69 -18.26 10.55
CA VAL A 257 27.79 -19.21 10.83
C VAL A 257 28.03 -19.32 12.33
N ILE A 258 27.97 -18.21 13.07
CA ILE A 258 28.21 -18.21 14.53
C ILE A 258 27.12 -18.99 15.28
N SER A 259 25.86 -18.89 14.84
CA SER A 259 24.76 -19.68 15.41
C SER A 259 24.95 -21.20 15.23
N LEU A 260 25.65 -21.65 14.20
CA LEU A 260 25.91 -23.07 13.95
C LEU A 260 26.97 -23.66 14.89
N PHE A 261 27.91 -22.84 15.37
CA PHE A 261 29.00 -23.30 16.25
C PHE A 261 28.66 -23.23 17.75
N THR A 262 27.69 -22.40 18.16
CA THR A 262 27.33 -22.25 19.59
C THR A 262 26.13 -23.10 20.02
N ASN A 263 25.25 -23.50 19.11
CA ASN A 263 24.11 -24.37 19.41
C ASN A 263 24.30 -25.74 18.76
N MET A 264 24.83 -26.69 19.53
CA MET A 264 25.01 -28.09 19.13
C MET A 264 23.66 -28.86 19.14
N VAL A 265 22.65 -28.30 18.48
CA VAL A 265 21.35 -28.92 18.19
C VAL A 265 21.02 -28.53 16.76
N TRP A 266 20.99 -29.51 15.87
CA TRP A 266 20.50 -29.37 14.49
C TRP A 266 18.98 -29.12 14.52
N ASN A 267 18.57 -27.92 14.91
CA ASN A 267 17.23 -27.41 14.64
C ASN A 267 17.27 -26.71 13.28
N GLU A 268 16.41 -27.11 12.36
CA GLU A 268 16.14 -26.37 11.10
C GLU A 268 15.82 -24.87 11.35
N ARG A 269 15.50 -24.53 12.60
CA ARG A 269 15.13 -23.21 13.14
C ARG A 269 16.31 -22.23 13.37
N SER A 270 17.57 -22.67 13.27
CA SER A 270 18.75 -21.83 13.57
C SER A 270 19.61 -21.51 12.34
N ALA A 271 19.13 -21.83 11.14
CA ALA A 271 19.79 -21.42 9.91
C ALA A 271 19.67 -19.90 9.78
N GLY A 272 20.74 -19.16 10.11
CA GLY A 272 20.75 -17.72 9.81
C GLY A 272 20.55 -17.46 8.31
N GLN A 273 20.39 -16.19 7.93
CA GLN A 273 20.14 -15.78 6.54
C GLN A 273 21.20 -16.39 5.59
N ARG A 274 20.83 -17.49 4.94
CA ARG A 274 21.56 -18.13 3.85
C ARG A 274 21.33 -17.42 2.53
N LEU A 275 20.32 -16.56 2.48
CA LEU A 275 19.93 -15.77 1.33
C LEU A 275 20.09 -14.28 1.62
N ASN A 276 20.30 -13.51 0.56
CA ASN A 276 20.16 -12.06 0.64
C ASN A 276 19.12 -11.57 -0.37
N ILE A 277 18.22 -10.70 0.07
CA ILE A 277 17.22 -10.05 -0.80
C ILE A 277 17.46 -8.56 -0.82
N ILE A 278 17.63 -8.02 -2.02
CA ILE A 278 17.76 -6.60 -2.27
C ILE A 278 16.60 -6.18 -3.17
N ILE A 279 15.85 -5.16 -2.77
CA ILE A 279 14.75 -4.63 -3.58
C ILE A 279 15.17 -3.30 -4.20
N VAL A 280 14.99 -3.16 -5.51
CA VAL A 280 15.33 -1.96 -6.27
C VAL A 280 14.06 -1.44 -6.92
N SER A 281 13.64 -0.22 -6.58
CA SER A 281 12.58 0.46 -7.31
C SER A 281 13.08 0.86 -8.71
N GLU A 282 12.24 0.77 -9.74
CA GLU A 282 12.50 1.34 -11.08
C GLU A 282 13.01 2.80 -11.02
N GLY A 283 12.51 3.57 -10.05
CA GLY A 283 12.87 4.96 -9.84
C GLY A 283 14.07 5.21 -8.94
N ALA A 284 14.83 4.18 -8.57
CA ALA A 284 15.94 4.32 -7.65
C ALA A 284 17.01 5.29 -8.20
N ILE A 285 17.41 6.25 -7.36
CA ILE A 285 18.44 7.26 -7.67
C ILE A 285 19.42 7.41 -6.51
N ASP A 286 20.61 7.92 -6.80
CA ASP A 286 21.54 8.41 -5.78
C ASP A 286 21.23 9.86 -5.39
N ARG A 287 22.01 10.42 -4.46
CA ARG A 287 21.84 11.80 -3.96
C ARG A 287 22.17 12.88 -4.99
N ASP A 288 22.88 12.52 -6.05
CA ASP A 288 23.21 13.43 -7.15
C ASP A 288 22.16 13.41 -8.26
N GLY A 289 21.25 12.43 -8.23
CA GLY A 289 20.15 12.24 -9.17
C GLY A 289 20.46 11.22 -10.25
N HIS A 290 21.58 10.49 -10.15
CA HIS A 290 21.90 9.43 -11.11
C HIS A 290 21.08 8.16 -10.81
N PRO A 291 20.55 7.47 -11.84
CA PRO A 291 19.85 6.21 -11.67
C PRO A 291 20.73 5.13 -11.02
N ILE A 292 20.15 4.38 -10.08
CA ILE A 292 20.75 3.16 -9.51
C ILE A 292 20.02 1.97 -10.11
N THR A 293 20.67 1.27 -11.04
CA THR A 293 20.07 0.09 -11.71
C THR A 293 20.34 -1.20 -10.95
N ALA A 294 19.49 -2.22 -11.15
CA ALA A 294 19.71 -3.55 -10.59
C ALA A 294 21.06 -4.17 -11.02
N GLU A 295 21.52 -3.88 -12.26
CA GLU A 295 22.82 -4.35 -12.75
C GLU A 295 24.00 -3.68 -12.03
N MET A 296 23.90 -2.37 -11.73
CA MET A 296 24.92 -1.69 -10.91
C MET A 296 25.01 -2.30 -9.51
N VAL A 297 23.87 -2.61 -8.89
CA VAL A 297 23.83 -3.27 -7.58
C VAL A 297 24.46 -4.67 -7.66
N ARG A 298 24.16 -5.44 -8.73
CA ARG A 298 24.75 -6.75 -8.98
C ARG A 298 26.27 -6.68 -9.12
N GLN A 299 26.78 -5.76 -9.93
CA GLN A 299 28.22 -5.56 -10.10
C GLN A 299 28.91 -5.31 -8.76
N VAL A 300 28.36 -4.42 -7.93
CA VAL A 300 28.89 -4.13 -6.59
C VAL A 300 28.94 -5.38 -5.71
N VAL A 301 27.92 -6.23 -5.72
CA VAL A 301 27.89 -7.47 -4.93
C VAL A 301 28.89 -8.50 -5.48
N VAL A 302 28.94 -8.70 -6.79
CA VAL A 302 29.83 -9.67 -7.43
C VAL A 302 31.30 -9.27 -7.28
N GLU A 303 31.64 -7.99 -7.49
CA GLU A 303 33.00 -7.51 -7.41
C GLU A 303 33.55 -7.54 -5.99
N ASN A 304 32.77 -7.04 -5.03
CA ASN A 304 33.23 -6.86 -3.65
C ASN A 304 33.02 -8.09 -2.76
N LEU A 305 31.94 -8.86 -2.99
CA LEU A 305 31.57 -10.00 -2.13
C LEU A 305 31.76 -11.37 -2.80
N LYS A 306 31.97 -11.41 -4.13
CA LYS A 306 32.11 -12.66 -4.91
C LYS A 306 30.93 -13.63 -4.71
N GLN A 307 29.73 -13.12 -4.48
CA GLN A 307 28.51 -13.92 -4.27
C GLN A 307 27.79 -14.20 -5.59
N ASP A 308 27.26 -15.41 -5.78
CA ASP A 308 26.35 -15.73 -6.90
C ASP A 308 25.08 -14.89 -6.77
N THR A 309 24.93 -13.96 -7.71
CA THR A 309 23.91 -12.91 -7.65
C THR A 309 23.04 -12.93 -8.90
N ARG A 310 21.73 -12.94 -8.69
CA ARG A 310 20.71 -12.99 -9.75
C ARG A 310 19.78 -11.79 -9.67
N ILE A 311 19.45 -11.24 -10.83
CA ILE A 311 18.46 -10.18 -10.97
C ILE A 311 17.16 -10.81 -11.46
N THR A 312 16.05 -10.40 -10.84
CA THR A 312 14.71 -10.70 -11.32
C THR A 312 13.96 -9.39 -11.49
N VAL A 313 13.65 -9.06 -12.74
CA VAL A 313 12.80 -7.93 -13.08
C VAL A 313 11.37 -8.44 -13.17
N LEU A 314 10.52 -8.07 -12.20
CA LEU A 314 9.15 -8.57 -12.15
C LEU A 314 8.28 -7.99 -13.29
N GLY A 315 8.56 -6.75 -13.70
CA GLY A 315 7.84 -6.07 -14.77
C GLY A 315 6.32 -6.10 -14.59
N HIS A 316 5.60 -6.36 -15.68
CA HIS A 316 4.14 -6.24 -15.75
C HIS A 316 3.36 -7.31 -14.99
N VAL A 317 4.00 -8.35 -14.43
CA VAL A 317 3.34 -9.30 -13.52
C VAL A 317 2.69 -8.56 -12.35
N GLN A 318 3.28 -7.42 -11.93
CA GLN A 318 2.79 -6.56 -10.87
C GLN A 318 1.45 -5.87 -11.19
N ARG A 319 1.08 -5.71 -12.48
CA ARG A 319 -0.22 -5.16 -12.92
C ARG A 319 -1.26 -6.25 -13.21
N GLY A 320 -0.79 -7.49 -13.41
CA GLY A 320 -1.63 -8.64 -13.75
C GLY A 320 -2.27 -9.35 -12.54
N GLY A 321 -3.03 -10.40 -12.82
CA GLY A 321 -3.70 -11.20 -11.81
C GLY A 321 -5.04 -10.64 -11.34
N SER A 322 -5.67 -11.33 -10.39
CA SER A 322 -6.96 -10.91 -9.83
C SER A 322 -6.76 -9.85 -8.74
N PRO A 323 -7.69 -8.89 -8.59
CA PRO A 323 -7.63 -7.93 -7.50
C PRO A 323 -7.78 -8.63 -6.14
N SER A 324 -7.01 -8.16 -5.16
CA SER A 324 -7.11 -8.56 -3.77
C SER A 324 -8.48 -8.19 -3.17
N ALA A 325 -8.81 -8.76 -2.01
CA ALA A 325 -10.04 -8.39 -1.31
C ALA A 325 -10.06 -6.90 -0.96
N PHE A 326 -8.91 -6.33 -0.57
CA PHE A 326 -8.76 -4.92 -0.26
C PHE A 326 -9.10 -4.04 -1.46
N ASP A 327 -8.49 -4.27 -2.63
CA ASP A 327 -8.72 -3.44 -3.82
C ASP A 327 -10.14 -3.60 -4.38
N ARG A 328 -10.77 -4.77 -4.22
CA ARG A 328 -12.18 -4.96 -4.58
C ARG A 328 -13.10 -4.09 -3.71
N VAL A 329 -12.89 -4.11 -2.40
CA VAL A 329 -13.68 -3.32 -1.45
C VAL A 329 -13.42 -1.84 -1.64
N LEU A 330 -12.16 -1.44 -1.77
CA LEU A 330 -11.74 -0.07 -2.01
C LEU A 330 -12.38 0.48 -3.27
N GLY A 331 -12.21 -0.20 -4.41
CA GLY A 331 -12.81 0.19 -5.67
C GLY A 331 -14.33 0.29 -5.59
N CYS A 332 -15.00 -0.65 -4.89
CA CYS A 332 -16.45 -0.58 -4.71
C CYS A 332 -16.89 0.64 -3.90
N ARG A 333 -16.22 0.92 -2.77
CA ARG A 333 -16.55 2.05 -1.89
C ARG A 333 -16.32 3.38 -2.61
N MET A 334 -15.17 3.53 -3.26
CA MET A 334 -14.81 4.76 -3.97
C MET A 334 -15.71 4.98 -5.19
N GLY A 335 -16.02 3.93 -5.96
CA GLY A 335 -16.90 4.02 -7.12
C GLY A 335 -18.32 4.47 -6.77
N ALA A 336 -18.87 3.95 -5.67
CA ALA A 336 -20.18 4.40 -5.18
C ALA A 336 -20.13 5.87 -4.70
N GLU A 337 -19.10 6.23 -3.95
CA GLU A 337 -18.92 7.60 -3.45
C GLU A 337 -18.70 8.62 -4.57
N ALA A 338 -18.02 8.25 -5.66
CA ALA A 338 -17.82 9.12 -6.82
C ALA A 338 -19.15 9.50 -7.49
N VAL A 339 -20.09 8.55 -7.59
CA VAL A 339 -21.43 8.84 -8.11
C VAL A 339 -22.18 9.77 -7.17
N MET A 340 -22.10 9.55 -5.85
CA MET A 340 -22.70 10.45 -4.86
C MET A 340 -22.13 11.86 -4.96
N ALA A 341 -20.79 11.98 -5.07
CA ALA A 341 -20.12 13.26 -5.24
C ALA A 341 -20.61 14.02 -6.48
N LEU A 342 -20.79 13.33 -7.62
CA LEU A 342 -21.32 13.94 -8.84
C LEU A 342 -22.78 14.38 -8.70
N MET A 343 -23.60 13.60 -7.99
CA MET A 343 -25.02 13.92 -7.83
C MET A 343 -25.30 15.05 -6.84
N GLU A 344 -24.42 15.20 -5.84
CA GLU A 344 -24.42 16.31 -4.88
C GLU A 344 -23.70 17.58 -5.41
N ALA A 345 -22.98 17.47 -6.54
CA ALA A 345 -22.23 18.58 -7.10
C ALA A 345 -23.16 19.70 -7.60
N THR A 346 -22.78 20.93 -7.29
CA THR A 346 -23.35 22.17 -7.82
C THR A 346 -22.40 22.80 -8.85
N PRO A 347 -22.83 23.80 -9.64
CA PRO A 347 -21.96 24.56 -10.53
C PRO A 347 -20.68 25.12 -9.88
N ASP A 348 -20.76 25.48 -8.60
CA ASP A 348 -19.64 26.03 -7.82
C ASP A 348 -18.75 24.95 -7.20
N THR A 349 -19.17 23.68 -7.25
CA THR A 349 -18.41 22.57 -6.67
C THR A 349 -17.18 22.28 -7.53
N GLU A 350 -16.00 22.31 -6.91
CA GLU A 350 -14.74 21.96 -7.55
C GLU A 350 -14.68 20.47 -7.95
N ALA A 351 -13.80 20.13 -8.90
CA ALA A 351 -13.59 18.73 -9.24
C ALA A 351 -12.95 18.04 -8.03
N CYS A 352 -13.44 16.85 -7.70
CA CYS A 352 -12.94 16.13 -6.54
C CYS A 352 -12.27 14.82 -6.94
N VAL A 353 -11.35 14.36 -6.11
CA VAL A 353 -10.85 13.00 -6.10
C VAL A 353 -11.45 12.30 -4.88
N VAL A 354 -12.09 11.18 -5.11
CA VAL A 354 -12.49 10.30 -4.01
C VAL A 354 -11.23 9.57 -3.55
N SER A 355 -10.99 9.58 -2.25
CA SER A 355 -9.79 9.10 -1.60
C SER A 355 -10.15 8.25 -0.37
N LEU A 356 -9.20 7.43 0.10
CA LEU A 356 -9.25 6.79 1.41
C LEU A 356 -8.41 7.60 2.41
N ASP A 357 -9.02 7.99 3.52
CA ASP A 357 -8.34 8.57 4.69
C ASP A 357 -8.89 7.91 5.95
N GLY A 358 -8.02 7.28 6.75
CA GLY A 358 -8.44 6.66 8.01
C GLY A 358 -9.48 5.55 7.83
N ASN A 359 -9.38 4.80 6.72
CA ASN A 359 -10.37 3.80 6.29
C ASN A 359 -11.78 4.36 6.04
N GLN A 360 -11.92 5.66 5.76
CA GLN A 360 -13.16 6.30 5.31
C GLN A 360 -12.98 6.89 3.91
N ALA A 361 -14.07 6.88 3.13
CA ALA A 361 -14.07 7.53 1.82
C ALA A 361 -14.25 9.04 2.03
N VAL A 362 -13.31 9.82 1.52
CA VAL A 362 -13.31 11.29 1.59
C VAL A 362 -13.21 11.89 0.19
N ARG A 363 -13.68 13.12 0.03
CA ARG A 363 -13.63 13.86 -1.24
C ARG A 363 -12.62 14.99 -1.06
N LEU A 364 -11.59 15.02 -1.90
CA LEU A 364 -10.53 16.03 -1.86
C LEU A 364 -10.54 16.88 -3.14
N PRO A 365 -10.20 18.17 -3.07
CA PRO A 365 -10.06 18.99 -4.27
C PRO A 365 -8.99 18.43 -5.20
N LEU A 366 -9.36 18.16 -6.45
CA LEU A 366 -8.48 17.55 -7.45
C LEU A 366 -7.21 18.38 -7.69
N VAL A 367 -7.36 19.70 -7.78
CA VAL A 367 -6.25 20.63 -8.04
C VAL A 367 -5.21 20.58 -6.93
N GLU A 368 -5.66 20.56 -5.67
CA GLU A 368 -4.76 20.50 -4.51
C GLU A 368 -3.98 19.18 -4.48
N CYS A 369 -4.63 18.05 -4.79
CA CYS A 369 -3.95 16.75 -4.84
C CYS A 369 -2.89 16.70 -5.94
N VAL A 370 -3.19 17.18 -7.15
CA VAL A 370 -2.23 17.24 -8.27
C VAL A 370 -1.04 18.16 -7.94
N GLN A 371 -1.30 19.31 -7.32
CA GLN A 371 -0.24 20.23 -6.88
C GLN A 371 0.70 19.58 -5.85
N ARG A 372 0.14 18.85 -4.87
CA ARG A 372 0.93 18.12 -3.87
C ARG A 372 1.77 17.01 -4.51
N THR A 373 1.21 16.25 -5.45
CA THR A 373 1.94 15.20 -6.18
C THR A 373 3.13 15.79 -6.94
N ASN A 374 2.93 16.89 -7.66
CA ASN A 374 4.01 17.60 -8.36
C ASN A 374 5.07 18.17 -7.40
N ALA A 375 4.66 18.62 -6.22
CA ALA A 375 5.58 19.13 -5.20
C ALA A 375 6.56 18.04 -4.72
N VAL A 376 6.17 16.76 -4.71
CA VAL A 376 7.11 15.67 -4.37
C VAL A 376 8.21 15.54 -5.42
N THR A 377 7.84 15.52 -6.69
CA THR A 377 8.81 15.45 -7.80
C THR A 377 9.77 16.63 -7.75
N LYS A 378 9.26 17.84 -7.48
CA LYS A 378 10.09 19.04 -7.29
C LYS A 378 11.01 18.91 -6.07
N ALA A 379 10.52 18.41 -4.94
CA ALA A 379 11.32 18.23 -3.74
C ALA A 379 12.49 17.25 -3.98
N MET A 380 12.25 16.16 -4.72
CA MET A 380 13.31 15.21 -5.10
C MET A 380 14.33 15.86 -6.06
N ALA A 381 13.87 16.62 -7.05
CA ALA A 381 14.75 17.36 -7.97
C ALA A 381 15.62 18.40 -7.24
N ASP A 382 15.04 19.10 -6.26
CA ASP A 382 15.72 20.06 -5.38
C ASP A 382 16.61 19.40 -4.31
N ARG A 383 16.71 18.06 -4.29
CA ARG A 383 17.45 17.26 -3.28
C ARG A 383 16.95 17.46 -1.84
N LYS A 384 15.67 17.80 -1.67
CA LYS A 384 14.97 17.96 -0.38
C LYS A 384 14.30 16.64 0.01
N TRP A 385 15.09 15.63 0.36
CA TRP A 385 14.63 14.26 0.59
C TRP A 385 13.65 14.13 1.76
N GLU A 386 13.91 14.81 2.87
CA GLU A 386 13.02 14.81 4.05
C GLU A 386 11.65 15.38 3.71
N LEU A 387 11.62 16.45 2.91
CA LEU A 387 10.37 17.05 2.43
C LEU A 387 9.64 16.10 1.47
N ALA A 388 10.35 15.41 0.57
CA ALA A 388 9.74 14.42 -0.32
C ALA A 388 9.04 13.30 0.46
N VAL A 389 9.69 12.77 1.50
CA VAL A 389 9.12 11.76 2.40
C VAL A 389 7.89 12.31 3.15
N GLN A 390 7.96 13.55 3.65
CA GLN A 390 6.83 14.18 4.34
C GLN A 390 5.63 14.40 3.42
N LEU A 391 5.87 14.82 2.18
CA LEU A 391 4.83 15.08 1.18
C LEU A 391 4.14 13.78 0.72
N ARG A 392 4.82 12.63 0.71
CA ARG A 392 4.21 11.31 0.48
C ARG A 392 3.20 10.93 1.58
N GLY A 393 3.35 11.50 2.78
CA GLY A 393 2.42 11.34 3.88
C GLY A 393 2.95 10.51 5.05
N LYS A 394 2.18 10.54 6.15
CA LYS A 394 2.57 9.93 7.43
C LYS A 394 2.70 8.42 7.35
N SER A 395 1.89 7.75 6.52
CA SER A 395 1.94 6.29 6.31
C SER A 395 3.28 5.89 5.69
N PHE A 396 3.71 6.56 4.62
CA PHE A 396 5.00 6.35 3.97
C PHE A 396 6.16 6.55 4.96
N GLN A 397 6.17 7.67 5.66
CA GLN A 397 7.21 7.99 6.65
C GLN A 397 7.31 6.90 7.73
N ARG A 398 6.18 6.47 8.30
CA ARG A 398 6.14 5.41 9.31
C ARG A 398 6.66 4.07 8.78
N ASN A 399 6.33 3.70 7.54
CA ASN A 399 6.87 2.50 6.91
C ASN A 399 8.39 2.59 6.76
N LEU A 400 8.90 3.75 6.33
CA LEU A 400 10.33 3.98 6.15
C LEU A 400 11.10 3.90 7.48
N ASP A 401 10.58 4.55 8.52
CA ASP A 401 11.21 4.55 9.84
C ASP A 401 11.18 3.15 10.47
N THR A 402 10.06 2.43 10.32
CA THR A 402 9.94 1.04 10.75
C THR A 402 10.93 0.14 10.02
N TYR A 403 11.06 0.29 8.69
CA TYR A 403 12.04 -0.46 7.91
C TYR A 403 13.49 -0.17 8.34
N LYS A 404 13.85 1.11 8.54
CA LYS A 404 15.19 1.52 9.01
C LYS A 404 15.53 0.95 10.38
N MET A 405 14.53 0.77 11.24
CA MET A 405 14.70 0.19 12.57
C MET A 405 14.85 -1.33 12.51
N LEU A 406 13.94 -2.01 11.82
CA LEU A 406 13.85 -3.48 11.82
C LEU A 406 14.93 -4.17 10.97
N THR A 407 15.49 -3.50 9.96
CA THR A 407 16.52 -4.08 9.08
C THR A 407 17.95 -3.89 9.59
N ARG A 408 18.15 -3.31 10.78
CA ARG A 408 19.48 -3.30 11.40
C ARG A 408 19.90 -4.73 11.75
N LEU A 409 21.20 -4.99 11.66
CA LEU A 409 21.73 -6.35 11.92
C LEU A 409 22.12 -6.56 13.37
N LYS A 410 22.38 -5.47 14.09
CA LYS A 410 22.72 -5.45 15.50
C LYS A 410 21.98 -4.28 16.15
N PRO A 411 21.64 -4.39 17.43
CA PRO A 411 21.13 -3.26 18.15
C PRO A 411 22.21 -2.14 18.28
N PRO A 412 21.82 -0.89 18.58
CA PRO A 412 22.76 0.21 18.76
C PRO A 412 23.77 -0.08 19.88
N LYS A 413 25.07 0.16 19.63
CA LYS A 413 26.14 -0.06 20.63
C LYS A 413 25.95 0.76 21.90
N SER A 414 25.31 1.93 21.80
CA SER A 414 25.02 2.81 22.95
C SER A 414 24.01 2.23 23.94
N SER A 415 23.27 1.20 23.53
CA SER A 415 22.22 0.60 24.36
C SER A 415 22.74 -0.53 25.23
N PHE A 416 23.98 -0.98 25.07
CA PHE A 416 24.56 -2.15 25.76
C PHE A 416 25.89 -1.81 26.43
N ASP A 417 26.11 -2.33 27.64
CA ASP A 417 27.35 -2.26 28.39
C ASP A 417 28.45 -3.19 27.81
N ALA A 418 29.66 -3.12 28.36
CA ALA A 418 30.78 -3.95 27.92
C ALA A 418 30.56 -5.48 28.11
N SER A 419 29.54 -5.87 28.89
CA SER A 419 29.10 -7.26 29.08
C SER A 419 27.93 -7.67 28.19
N GLY A 420 27.47 -6.79 27.30
CA GLY A 420 26.34 -7.04 26.40
C GLY A 420 24.98 -6.96 27.07
N ARG A 421 24.86 -6.32 28.25
CA ARG A 421 23.58 -6.06 28.93
C ARG A 421 23.10 -4.64 28.65
N GLY A 422 21.80 -4.46 28.51
CA GLY A 422 21.20 -3.15 28.32
C GLY A 422 21.57 -2.19 29.45
N VAL A 423 22.12 -1.02 29.14
CA VAL A 423 22.64 -0.08 30.15
C VAL A 423 21.52 0.42 31.09
N GLU A 424 20.29 0.51 30.59
CA GLU A 424 19.07 0.89 31.34
C GLU A 424 17.79 0.25 30.72
N GLY A 425 17.75 -1.07 30.58
CA GLY A 425 16.64 -1.79 29.90
C GLY A 425 15.55 -2.32 30.83
N TYR A 426 14.28 -2.27 30.38
CA TYR A 426 13.18 -2.99 31.02
C TYR A 426 13.19 -4.47 30.63
N THR A 427 12.60 -5.33 31.46
CA THR A 427 12.32 -6.74 31.15
C THR A 427 10.87 -6.88 30.72
N LEU A 428 10.66 -7.28 29.47
CA LEU A 428 9.36 -7.31 28.81
C LEU A 428 9.00 -8.74 28.41
N GLY A 429 7.74 -9.12 28.51
CA GLY A 429 7.22 -10.39 28.00
C GLY A 429 6.43 -10.21 26.72
N VAL A 430 6.42 -11.22 25.85
CA VAL A 430 5.51 -11.32 24.70
C VAL A 430 4.88 -12.70 24.64
N MET A 431 3.56 -12.75 24.44
CA MET A 431 2.81 -14.01 24.35
C MET A 431 1.64 -13.92 23.37
N HIS A 432 1.17 -15.08 22.93
CA HIS A 432 -0.07 -15.20 22.16
C HIS A 432 -1.21 -15.77 22.99
N VAL A 433 -2.42 -15.25 22.77
CA VAL A 433 -3.64 -15.78 23.39
C VAL A 433 -4.76 -15.80 22.34
N GLY A 434 -5.53 -16.88 22.32
CA GLY A 434 -6.60 -17.10 21.36
C GLY A 434 -6.25 -18.09 20.27
N ALA A 435 -7.04 -18.11 19.19
CA ALA A 435 -6.78 -18.95 18.03
C ALA A 435 -5.60 -18.40 17.18
N PRO A 436 -4.85 -19.27 16.47
CA PRO A 436 -3.80 -18.83 15.55
C PRO A 436 -4.34 -17.86 14.50
N ALA A 437 -3.61 -16.78 14.23
CA ALA A 437 -3.94 -15.80 13.20
C ALA A 437 -2.68 -15.39 12.42
N CYS A 438 -2.83 -15.18 11.10
CA CYS A 438 -1.76 -14.65 10.27
C CYS A 438 -1.31 -13.27 10.77
N GLY A 439 0.00 -13.03 10.80
CA GLY A 439 0.59 -11.77 11.28
C GLY A 439 1.01 -11.78 12.76
N MET A 440 0.64 -12.81 13.55
CA MET A 440 1.11 -12.98 14.93
C MET A 440 2.64 -12.98 15.02
N ASN A 441 3.30 -13.75 14.16
CA ASN A 441 4.77 -13.84 14.10
C ASN A 441 5.43 -12.53 13.68
N ALA A 442 4.86 -11.84 12.68
CA ALA A 442 5.34 -10.53 12.23
C ALA A 442 5.27 -9.48 13.37
N ALA A 443 4.19 -9.51 14.16
CA ALA A 443 4.03 -8.62 15.32
C ALA A 443 5.05 -8.92 16.43
N VAL A 444 5.27 -10.20 16.77
CA VAL A 444 6.31 -10.60 17.75
C VAL A 444 7.67 -10.15 17.30
N ARG A 445 8.03 -10.39 16.03
CA ARG A 445 9.32 -9.95 15.48
C ARG A 445 9.52 -8.45 15.62
N SER A 446 8.51 -7.67 15.25
CA SER A 446 8.58 -6.20 15.34
C SER A 446 8.78 -5.76 16.79
N PHE A 447 8.00 -6.32 17.72
CA PHE A 447 8.13 -6.02 19.15
C PHE A 447 9.52 -6.37 19.70
N VAL A 448 9.97 -7.62 19.51
CA VAL A 448 11.26 -8.11 20.00
C VAL A 448 12.41 -7.25 19.50
N ARG A 449 12.47 -6.97 18.20
CA ARG A 449 13.56 -6.13 17.64
C ARG A 449 13.50 -4.70 18.16
N ASN A 450 12.32 -4.12 18.35
CA ASN A 450 12.18 -2.74 18.86
C ASN A 450 12.60 -2.62 20.33
N CYS A 451 12.25 -3.59 21.16
CA CYS A 451 12.66 -3.64 22.55
C CYS A 451 14.18 -3.82 22.67
N ILE A 452 14.76 -4.79 21.96
CA ILE A 452 16.22 -4.99 21.96
C ILE A 452 16.96 -3.76 21.41
N TYR A 453 16.38 -3.06 20.42
CA TYR A 453 16.93 -1.81 19.91
C TYR A 453 17.04 -0.72 20.99
N ARG A 454 16.09 -0.67 21.93
CA ARG A 454 16.12 0.25 23.07
C ARG A 454 17.06 -0.19 24.19
N GLY A 455 17.52 -1.44 24.17
CA GLY A 455 18.30 -2.06 25.25
C GLY A 455 17.45 -2.88 26.23
N ASP A 456 16.17 -3.09 25.94
CA ASP A 456 15.27 -3.90 26.78
C ASP A 456 15.55 -5.41 26.59
N THR A 457 15.30 -6.20 27.63
CA THR A 457 15.32 -7.68 27.57
C THR A 457 13.92 -8.18 27.27
N VAL A 458 13.78 -9.16 26.36
CA VAL A 458 12.46 -9.68 25.96
C VAL A 458 12.37 -11.18 26.20
N TYR A 459 11.30 -11.61 26.86
CA TYR A 459 10.95 -13.00 27.04
C TYR A 459 9.76 -13.40 26.16
N GLY A 460 9.94 -14.44 25.34
CA GLY A 460 8.89 -15.11 24.59
C GLY A 460 8.26 -16.17 25.47
N ILE A 461 6.97 -16.03 25.73
CA ILE A 461 6.19 -16.97 26.55
C ILE A 461 5.46 -17.91 25.60
N HIS A 462 5.77 -19.19 25.70
CA HIS A 462 5.18 -20.20 24.83
C HIS A 462 3.79 -20.60 25.33
N ASP A 463 2.89 -20.98 24.43
CA ASP A 463 1.54 -21.51 24.72
C ASP A 463 0.67 -20.61 25.63
N GLY A 464 0.89 -19.30 25.59
CA GLY A 464 0.11 -18.31 26.31
C GLY A 464 0.15 -18.47 27.82
N VAL A 465 -1.01 -18.38 28.47
CA VAL A 465 -1.12 -18.39 29.95
C VAL A 465 -0.69 -19.73 30.55
N GLU A 466 -0.98 -20.85 29.88
CA GLU A 466 -0.62 -22.18 30.38
C GLU A 466 0.89 -22.37 30.40
N GLY A 467 1.57 -21.99 29.32
CA GLY A 467 3.02 -22.08 29.28
C GLY A 467 3.69 -21.08 30.23
N LEU A 468 3.12 -19.90 30.46
CA LEU A 468 3.60 -18.99 31.52
C LEU A 468 3.56 -19.65 32.90
N ILE A 469 2.43 -20.25 33.28
CA ILE A 469 2.27 -20.95 34.57
C ILE A 469 3.27 -22.12 34.68
N ALA A 470 3.45 -22.86 33.59
CA ALA A 470 4.41 -23.96 33.49
C ALA A 470 5.88 -23.49 33.48
N GLY A 471 6.15 -22.19 33.32
CA GLY A 471 7.50 -21.65 33.22
C GLY A 471 8.16 -21.83 31.85
N ASN A 472 7.37 -22.08 30.80
CA ASN A 472 7.84 -22.20 29.42
C ASN A 472 8.12 -20.82 28.81
N VAL A 473 9.19 -20.20 29.30
CA VAL A 473 9.61 -18.83 28.96
C VAL A 473 11.01 -18.88 28.37
N GLN A 474 11.20 -18.24 27.22
CA GLN A 474 12.46 -18.21 26.47
C GLN A 474 12.97 -16.77 26.37
N ASN A 475 14.25 -16.54 26.64
CA ASN A 475 14.88 -15.25 26.34
C ASN A 475 15.01 -15.07 24.82
N MET A 476 14.48 -13.98 24.27
CA MET A 476 14.41 -13.71 22.85
C MET A 476 15.55 -12.81 22.41
N ASN A 477 16.35 -13.28 21.46
CA ASN A 477 17.43 -12.53 20.84
C ASN A 477 17.01 -11.96 19.47
N TRP A 478 17.83 -11.05 18.96
CA TRP A 478 17.61 -10.42 17.64
C TRP A 478 17.47 -11.43 16.50
N SER A 479 18.25 -12.53 16.57
CA SER A 479 18.28 -13.61 15.60
C SER A 479 17.04 -14.50 15.64
N ASP A 480 16.44 -14.69 16.83
CA ASP A 480 15.44 -15.73 17.07
C ASP A 480 14.12 -15.47 16.32
N VAL A 481 13.86 -14.20 16.00
CA VAL A 481 12.69 -13.74 15.26
C VAL A 481 12.96 -13.46 13.77
N THR A 482 14.11 -13.89 13.25
CA THR A 482 14.47 -13.69 11.84
C THR A 482 13.64 -14.60 10.93
N GLY A 483 13.09 -14.06 9.84
CA GLY A 483 12.27 -14.81 8.90
C GLY A 483 10.84 -15.07 9.38
N TRP A 484 10.41 -14.45 10.49
CA TRP A 484 9.06 -14.61 11.05
C TRP A 484 7.98 -13.82 10.32
N VAL A 485 8.32 -12.80 9.50
CA VAL A 485 7.29 -11.96 8.85
C VAL A 485 6.41 -12.76 7.89
N GLY A 486 7.00 -13.63 7.07
CA GLY A 486 6.28 -14.44 6.09
C GLY A 486 5.64 -15.71 6.65
N GLN A 487 5.84 -16.03 7.94
CA GLN A 487 5.37 -17.29 8.51
C GLN A 487 3.94 -17.17 9.06
N GLY A 488 3.07 -18.07 8.61
CA GLY A 488 1.72 -18.23 9.16
C GLY A 488 1.70 -18.81 10.58
N GLY A 489 0.53 -18.78 11.21
CA GLY A 489 0.33 -19.37 12.55
C GLY A 489 0.97 -18.56 13.68
N ALA A 490 1.40 -19.27 14.73
CA ALA A 490 1.92 -18.70 15.97
C ALA A 490 3.15 -19.50 16.45
N MET A 491 4.35 -18.98 16.23
CA MET A 491 5.63 -19.66 16.53
C MET A 491 5.89 -19.83 18.02
N LEU A 492 5.36 -18.92 18.85
CA LEU A 492 5.34 -19.10 20.31
C LEU A 492 4.23 -20.06 20.78
N GLY A 493 3.42 -20.62 19.87
CA GLY A 493 2.20 -21.31 20.23
C GLY A 493 1.12 -20.34 20.75
N THR A 494 -0.14 -20.75 20.72
CA THR A 494 -1.26 -19.95 21.21
C THR A 494 -2.37 -20.85 21.73
N LYS A 495 -3.01 -20.43 22.81
CA LYS A 495 -4.13 -21.13 23.45
C LYS A 495 -5.22 -20.13 23.82
N ARG A 496 -6.48 -20.57 23.86
CA ARG A 496 -7.63 -19.74 24.28
C ARG A 496 -7.78 -19.64 25.80
N THR A 497 -6.90 -20.30 26.55
CA THR A 497 -6.99 -20.43 27.99
C THR A 497 -6.75 -19.09 28.68
N LEU A 498 -7.73 -18.64 29.47
CA LEU A 498 -7.66 -17.43 30.28
C LEU A 498 -7.05 -17.74 31.67
N PRO A 499 -6.47 -16.75 32.38
CA PRO A 499 -5.95 -16.91 33.73
C PRO A 499 -7.03 -17.32 34.73
N GLY A 500 -8.23 -16.71 34.67
CA GLY A 500 -9.33 -16.99 35.58
C GLY A 500 -8.90 -17.02 37.05
N GLN A 501 -9.20 -18.11 37.76
CA GLN A 501 -8.80 -18.32 39.16
C GLN A 501 -7.29 -18.53 39.38
N ARG A 502 -6.50 -18.78 38.32
CA ARG A 502 -5.05 -19.05 38.40
C ARG A 502 -4.19 -17.79 38.30
N ILE A 503 -4.80 -16.60 38.44
CA ILE A 503 -4.10 -15.33 38.30
C ILE A 503 -2.94 -15.16 39.29
N ASN A 504 -3.06 -15.70 40.51
CA ASN A 504 -1.99 -15.66 41.52
C ASN A 504 -0.74 -16.42 41.04
N GLN A 505 -0.91 -17.51 40.30
CA GLN A 505 0.20 -18.27 39.72
C GLN A 505 0.86 -17.48 38.59
N VAL A 506 0.07 -16.81 37.75
CA VAL A 506 0.56 -15.91 36.71
C VAL A 506 1.38 -14.77 37.33
N ALA A 507 0.87 -14.11 38.36
CA ALA A 507 1.56 -13.03 39.06
C ALA A 507 2.88 -13.51 39.70
N ALA A 508 2.89 -14.71 40.31
CA ALA A 508 4.10 -15.31 40.87
C ALA A 508 5.17 -15.52 39.78
N ARG A 509 4.79 -16.04 38.61
CA ARG A 509 5.71 -16.26 37.47
C ARG A 509 6.22 -14.94 36.88
N LEU A 510 5.35 -13.94 36.71
CA LEU A 510 5.79 -12.62 36.25
C LEU A 510 6.83 -12.01 37.20
N LYS A 511 6.65 -12.17 38.52
CA LYS A 511 7.61 -11.71 39.53
C LYS A 511 8.91 -12.52 39.49
N GLU A 512 8.84 -13.83 39.32
CA GLU A 512 9.99 -14.72 39.19
C GLU A 512 10.89 -14.34 38.01
N PHE A 513 10.30 -14.14 36.83
CA PHE A 513 11.01 -13.71 35.62
C PHE A 513 11.27 -12.20 35.56
N LYS A 514 10.86 -11.45 36.60
CA LYS A 514 10.98 -9.99 36.70
C LYS A 514 10.39 -9.24 35.51
N ILE A 515 9.31 -9.75 34.93
CA ILE A 515 8.63 -9.14 33.79
C ILE A 515 7.87 -7.89 34.26
N GLN A 516 8.25 -6.73 33.72
CA GLN A 516 7.73 -5.42 34.10
C GLN A 516 6.58 -4.96 33.18
N ALA A 517 6.55 -5.43 31.94
CA ALA A 517 5.44 -5.20 31.01
C ALA A 517 5.25 -6.40 30.07
N LEU A 518 4.02 -6.61 29.62
CA LEU A 518 3.63 -7.77 28.84
C LEU A 518 2.87 -7.34 27.58
N LEU A 519 3.38 -7.71 26.40
CA LEU A 519 2.65 -7.62 25.15
C LEU A 519 1.87 -8.92 24.93
N ILE A 520 0.56 -8.81 24.77
CA ILE A 520 -0.31 -9.93 24.43
C ILE A 520 -0.88 -9.69 23.04
N ILE A 521 -0.64 -10.64 22.12
CA ILE A 521 -1.12 -10.60 20.74
C ILE A 521 -2.20 -11.68 20.58
N GLY A 522 -3.42 -11.30 20.21
CA GLY A 522 -4.52 -12.25 20.22
C GLY A 522 -5.89 -11.66 19.91
N GLY A 523 -6.90 -12.52 20.02
CA GLY A 523 -8.31 -12.19 19.77
C GLY A 523 -9.03 -11.59 20.98
N PHE A 524 -10.33 -11.82 21.06
CA PHE A 524 -11.20 -11.33 22.14
C PHE A 524 -10.77 -11.80 23.53
N GLU A 525 -10.19 -13.00 23.59
CA GLU A 525 -9.62 -13.58 24.81
C GLU A 525 -8.62 -12.61 25.49
N VAL A 526 -7.84 -11.86 24.72
CA VAL A 526 -6.90 -10.85 25.25
C VAL A 526 -7.61 -9.70 25.96
N CYS A 527 -8.74 -9.22 25.43
CA CYS A 527 -9.50 -8.14 26.05
C CYS A 527 -10.06 -8.58 27.40
N THR A 528 -10.50 -9.83 27.49
CA THR A 528 -11.00 -10.44 28.73
C THR A 528 -9.88 -10.62 29.74
N ASP A 529 -8.70 -11.07 29.28
CA ASP A 529 -7.50 -11.25 30.11
C ASP A 529 -6.93 -9.95 30.64
N LYS A 530 -6.92 -8.87 29.86
CA LYS A 530 -6.45 -7.56 30.34
C LYS A 530 -7.29 -7.05 31.50
N ILE A 531 -8.61 -7.19 31.43
CA ILE A 531 -9.52 -6.81 32.52
C ILE A 531 -9.22 -7.63 33.77
N LEU A 532 -8.96 -8.94 33.62
CA LEU A 532 -8.61 -9.83 34.73
C LEU A 532 -7.25 -9.52 35.35
N ILE A 533 -6.22 -9.19 34.55
CA ILE A 533 -4.88 -8.88 35.03
C ILE A 533 -4.84 -7.50 35.71
N PHE A 534 -5.48 -6.47 35.13
CA PHE A 534 -5.51 -5.12 35.72
C PHE A 534 -6.23 -5.08 37.07
N ASN A 535 -7.38 -5.77 37.20
CA ASN A 535 -8.15 -5.80 38.47
C ASN A 535 -7.41 -6.48 39.63
N VAL A 536 -6.31 -7.19 39.35
CA VAL A 536 -5.51 -7.89 40.37
C VAL A 536 -4.30 -7.07 40.81
N PHE A 537 -3.82 -6.10 40.01
CA PHE A 537 -2.79 -5.16 40.47
C PHE A 537 -3.35 -4.04 41.36
N GLU A 538 -4.68 -3.82 41.36
CA GLU A 538 -5.36 -2.90 42.28
C GLU A 538 -5.67 -3.50 43.67
N LYS A 539 -5.45 -4.80 43.87
CA LYS A 539 -5.59 -5.50 45.17
C LYS A 539 -4.23 -5.95 45.67
#